data_AF-A0A395P4F7-F1
#
_entry.id   AF-A0A395P4F7-F1
#
_cell.length_a   1.000
_cell.length_b   1.000
_cell.length_c   1.000
_cell.angle_alpha   90.00
_cell.angle_beta   90.00
_cell.angle_gamma   90.00
#
_symmetry.space_group_name_H-M   'P 1'
#
loop_
_entity.id
_entity.type
_entity.pdbx_description
1 polymer ?
#
loop_
_entity_poly.entity_id
_entity_poly.type
_entity_poly.pdbx_seq_one_letter_code
_entity_poly.pdbx_strand_id
1 'polypeptide(L)'
;MKVAIVLSFVATAMAGVRKRTDNGCNADNCARAVTGTRDGLLPITSRQSDCSSFMLATVTPAATTTTITITVDPEITPKAKRDVGNYDAVTVYPTAIPDYADPCEGVATYSSACSCWGITAATTTAAQPTKTEIVTVTQEYCEL
;
A
#
# COMPACT_ATOMS: atom_id res chain seq x y z
N MET A 1 63.17 -43.33 33.52
CA MET A 1 62.71 -42.25 32.62
C MET A 1 61.48 -42.74 31.87
N LYS A 2 60.29 -42.22 32.21
CA LYS A 2 59.03 -42.51 31.53
C LYS A 2 58.39 -41.16 31.24
N VAL A 3 58.36 -40.77 29.97
CA VAL A 3 57.73 -39.53 29.52
C VAL A 3 56.51 -39.96 28.72
N ALA A 4 55.33 -39.71 29.28
CA ALA A 4 54.07 -39.82 28.56
C ALA A 4 53.58 -38.39 28.29
N ILE A 5 53.69 -37.95 27.04
CA ILE A 5 53.14 -36.68 26.57
C ILE A 5 51.66 -36.94 26.30
N VAL A 6 50.79 -36.41 27.16
CA VAL A 6 49.33 -36.46 26.98
C VAL A 6 48.94 -35.29 26.07
N LEU A 7 48.66 -35.61 24.81
CA LEU A 7 48.23 -34.65 23.79
C LEU A 7 46.70 -34.50 23.85
N SER A 8 46.22 -33.54 24.65
CA SER A 8 44.78 -33.22 24.74
C SER A 8 44.43 -32.09 23.76
N PHE A 9 43.99 -32.46 22.54
CA PHE A 9 43.27 -31.54 21.65
C PHE A 9 41.77 -31.67 21.90
N VAL A 10 41.25 -30.91 22.86
CA VAL A 10 39.80 -30.68 22.96
C VAL A 10 39.47 -29.56 21.97
N ALA A 11 39.14 -29.93 20.73
CA ALA A 11 38.55 -29.02 19.77
C ALA A 11 37.10 -28.80 20.14
N THR A 12 36.84 -27.84 21.03
CA THR A 12 35.48 -27.35 21.29
C THR A 12 35.04 -26.57 20.06
N ALA A 13 34.33 -27.24 19.15
CA ALA A 13 33.55 -26.57 18.13
C ALA A 13 32.40 -25.83 18.83
N MET A 14 32.68 -24.62 19.31
CA MET A 14 31.63 -23.64 19.55
C MET A 14 31.06 -23.34 18.16
N ALA A 15 30.05 -24.11 17.76
CA ALA A 15 29.16 -23.72 16.69
C ALA A 15 28.69 -22.33 17.08
N GLY A 16 29.24 -21.31 16.42
CA GLY A 16 28.81 -19.95 16.64
C GLY A 16 27.30 -19.97 16.49
N VAL A 17 26.59 -19.64 17.58
CA VAL A 17 25.27 -19.07 17.45
C VAL A 17 25.52 -17.86 16.59
N ARG A 18 25.37 -18.03 15.27
CA ARG A 18 25.15 -16.94 14.35
C ARG A 18 23.85 -16.36 14.88
N LYS A 19 23.96 -15.39 15.78
CA LYS A 19 22.92 -14.40 15.97
C LYS A 19 22.69 -13.96 14.53
N ARG A 20 21.56 -14.40 13.94
CA ARG A 20 21.12 -13.81 12.68
C ARG A 20 21.19 -12.34 12.99
N THR A 21 22.10 -11.64 12.32
CA THR A 21 22.02 -10.20 12.23
C THR A 21 20.66 -10.00 11.60
N ASP A 22 19.64 -9.80 12.44
CA ASP A 22 18.33 -9.39 11.99
C ASP A 22 18.63 -8.16 11.14
N ASN A 23 18.29 -8.25 9.86
CA ASN A 23 18.36 -7.13 8.93
C ASN A 23 17.31 -6.05 9.32
N GLY A 24 17.13 -5.77 10.62
CA GLY A 24 16.04 -4.99 11.17
C GLY A 24 14.70 -5.74 11.24
N CYS A 25 14.69 -7.06 11.07
CA CYS A 25 13.46 -7.86 11.03
C CYS A 25 13.07 -8.40 12.39
N ASN A 26 11.81 -8.25 12.77
CA ASN A 26 11.28 -8.88 13.97
C ASN A 26 11.32 -10.40 13.79
N ALA A 27 11.89 -11.14 14.75
CA ALA A 27 11.96 -12.60 14.70
C ALA A 27 10.65 -13.30 15.14
N ASP A 28 9.50 -12.68 14.84
CA ASP A 28 8.17 -13.07 15.26
C ASP A 28 7.46 -14.03 14.27
N ASN A 29 6.24 -14.45 14.61
CA ASN A 29 5.47 -15.37 13.78
C ASN A 29 4.95 -14.73 12.49
N CYS A 30 4.72 -13.42 12.48
CA CYS A 30 4.32 -12.66 11.29
C CYS A 30 5.45 -12.66 10.26
N ALA A 31 6.66 -12.26 10.66
CA ALA A 31 7.85 -12.29 9.83
C ALA A 31 8.17 -13.71 9.34
N ARG A 32 7.91 -14.75 10.14
CA ARG A 32 8.06 -16.15 9.70
C ARG A 32 7.02 -16.55 8.66
N ALA A 33 5.78 -16.12 8.80
CA ALA A 33 4.72 -16.40 7.84
C ALA A 33 4.99 -15.70 6.50
N VAL A 34 5.52 -14.48 6.54
CA VAL A 34 5.85 -13.69 5.34
C VAL A 34 7.16 -14.14 4.72
N THR A 35 8.27 -14.17 5.47
CA THR A 35 9.63 -14.36 4.94
C THR A 35 10.18 -15.79 5.07
N GLY A 36 9.51 -16.66 5.83
CA GLY A 36 10.02 -18.00 6.15
C GLY A 36 10.17 -18.91 4.92
N THR A 37 11.10 -19.86 5.03
CA THR A 37 11.47 -20.81 3.96
C THR A 37 11.08 -22.26 4.27
N ARG A 38 10.18 -22.48 5.23
CA ARG A 38 9.69 -23.81 5.60
C ARG A 38 8.71 -24.32 4.54
N ASP A 39 8.70 -25.62 4.31
CA ASP A 39 7.71 -26.30 3.45
C ASP A 39 6.27 -26.04 3.93
N GLY A 40 5.33 -26.05 2.97
CA GLY A 40 3.90 -25.78 3.21
C GLY A 40 3.52 -24.29 3.24
N LEU A 41 4.49 -23.38 3.05
CA LEU A 41 4.21 -21.96 2.82
C LEU A 41 3.94 -21.70 1.33
N LEU A 42 3.20 -20.63 1.05
CA LEU A 42 3.09 -20.11 -0.32
C LEU A 42 4.47 -19.76 -0.89
N PRO A 43 4.65 -19.84 -2.21
CA PRO A 43 5.89 -19.44 -2.86
C PRO A 43 6.35 -18.05 -2.40
N ILE A 44 7.67 -17.87 -2.21
CA ILE A 44 8.25 -16.58 -1.82
C ILE A 44 7.83 -15.49 -2.81
N THR A 45 7.82 -15.79 -4.11
CA THR A 45 7.41 -14.85 -5.16
C THR A 45 5.97 -14.37 -5.02
N SER A 46 5.04 -15.26 -4.65
CA SER A 46 3.65 -14.89 -4.40
C SER A 46 3.55 -13.94 -3.21
N ARG A 47 4.17 -14.30 -2.08
CA ARG A 47 4.12 -13.45 -0.88
C ARG A 47 4.84 -12.11 -1.07
N GLN A 48 5.92 -12.07 -1.86
CA GLN A 48 6.58 -10.83 -2.26
C GLN A 48 5.66 -9.96 -3.12
N SER A 49 4.93 -10.56 -4.05
CA SER A 49 3.91 -9.85 -4.84
C SER A 49 2.82 -9.27 -3.94
N ASP A 50 2.30 -10.05 -2.99
CA ASP A 50 1.30 -9.58 -2.04
C ASP A 50 1.82 -8.41 -1.20
N CYS A 51 3.08 -8.48 -0.76
CA CYS A 51 3.75 -7.36 -0.10
C CYS A 51 3.89 -6.14 -1.01
N SER A 52 4.28 -6.29 -2.28
CA SER A 52 4.36 -5.17 -3.23
C SER A 52 2.99 -4.51 -3.43
N SER A 53 1.92 -5.29 -3.55
CA SER A 53 0.56 -4.78 -3.66
C SER A 53 0.10 -4.08 -2.38
N PHE A 54 0.39 -4.65 -1.21
CA PHE A 54 0.02 -4.07 0.08
C PHE A 54 0.73 -2.75 0.38
N MET A 55 2.00 -2.64 -0.03
CA MET A 55 2.83 -1.45 0.18
C MET A 55 2.53 -0.33 -0.83
N LEU A 56 1.60 -0.53 -1.77
CA LEU A 56 1.23 0.44 -2.81
C LEU A 56 -0.07 1.17 -2.47
N ALA A 57 0.03 2.44 -2.07
CA ALA A 57 -1.13 3.31 -1.88
C ALA A 57 -1.59 3.94 -3.20
N THR A 58 -2.90 4.15 -3.35
CA THR A 58 -3.48 4.79 -4.54
C THR A 58 -3.97 6.20 -4.21
N VAL A 59 -3.44 7.19 -4.93
CA VAL A 59 -3.80 8.60 -4.84
C VAL A 59 -4.78 8.92 -5.96
N THR A 60 -5.99 9.36 -5.63
CA THR A 60 -6.94 9.94 -6.57
C THR A 60 -6.88 11.45 -6.45
N PRO A 61 -6.47 12.19 -7.50
CA PRO A 61 -6.41 13.65 -7.46
C PRO A 61 -7.79 14.29 -7.30
N ALA A 62 -7.81 15.55 -6.87
CA ALA A 62 -9.03 16.36 -6.85
C ALA A 62 -9.60 16.55 -8.27
N ALA A 63 -10.91 16.68 -8.39
CA ALA A 63 -11.54 16.82 -9.69
C ALA A 63 -11.22 18.15 -10.37
N THR A 64 -11.08 18.13 -11.70
CA THR A 64 -11.04 19.36 -12.52
C THR A 64 -12.45 19.81 -12.85
N THR A 65 -12.76 21.08 -12.64
CA THR A 65 -14.05 21.66 -13.03
C THR A 65 -14.04 22.08 -14.50
N THR A 66 -14.99 21.57 -15.26
CA THR A 66 -15.31 21.99 -16.63
C THR A 66 -16.63 22.74 -16.61
N THR A 67 -16.62 23.99 -17.05
CA THR A 67 -17.82 24.83 -17.15
C THR A 67 -18.42 24.73 -18.55
N ILE A 68 -19.71 24.39 -18.61
CA ILE A 68 -20.51 24.41 -19.83
C ILE A 68 -21.50 25.57 -19.72
N THR A 69 -21.40 26.51 -20.65
CA THR A 69 -22.36 27.61 -20.76
C THR A 69 -23.51 27.20 -21.67
N ILE A 70 -24.73 27.27 -21.16
CA ILE A 70 -25.95 27.11 -21.95
C ILE A 70 -26.70 28.43 -22.01
N THR A 71 -27.12 28.82 -23.21
CA THR A 71 -27.99 29.97 -23.41
C THR A 71 -29.43 29.48 -23.44
N VAL A 72 -30.28 30.02 -22.57
CA VAL A 72 -31.70 29.65 -22.49
C VAL A 72 -32.60 30.85 -22.75
N ASP A 73 -33.77 30.55 -23.29
CA ASP A 73 -34.87 31.50 -23.43
C ASP A 73 -35.37 31.91 -22.03
N PRO A 74 -35.70 33.19 -21.78
CA PRO A 74 -36.24 33.66 -20.49
C PRO A 74 -37.46 32.88 -19.98
N GLU A 75 -38.24 32.21 -20.83
CA GLU A 75 -39.36 31.37 -20.38
C GLU A 75 -38.94 30.05 -19.72
N ILE A 76 -37.69 29.59 -19.90
CA ILE A 76 -37.19 28.34 -19.35
C ILE A 76 -36.16 28.67 -18.25
N THR A 77 -36.55 28.57 -16.98
CA THR A 77 -35.61 28.65 -15.85
C THR A 77 -35.08 27.25 -15.49
N PRO A 78 -33.85 26.87 -15.92
CA PRO A 78 -33.28 25.61 -15.48
C PRO A 78 -32.95 25.67 -13.98
N LYS A 79 -33.49 24.73 -13.22
CA LYS A 79 -33.13 24.56 -11.81
C LYS A 79 -31.80 23.82 -11.72
N ALA A 80 -30.79 24.44 -11.12
CA ALA A 80 -29.55 23.76 -10.81
C ALA A 80 -29.83 22.55 -9.90
N LYS A 81 -29.39 21.36 -10.31
CA LYS A 81 -29.34 20.21 -9.40
C LYS A 81 -28.25 20.46 -8.37
N ARG A 82 -28.58 20.18 -7.11
CA ARG A 82 -27.61 20.25 -6.02
C ARG A 82 -26.58 19.14 -6.22
N ASP A 83 -25.32 19.52 -6.27
CA ASP A 83 -24.21 18.60 -6.37
C ASP A 83 -23.94 17.96 -5.00
N VAL A 84 -23.78 16.63 -4.97
CA VAL A 84 -23.58 15.82 -3.75
C VAL A 84 -22.26 15.00 -3.83
N GLY A 85 -21.37 15.33 -4.76
CA GLY A 85 -20.06 14.67 -4.88
C GLY A 85 -19.03 15.23 -3.88
N ASN A 86 -18.18 14.35 -3.34
CA ASN A 86 -16.90 14.77 -2.77
C ASN A 86 -15.84 14.74 -3.88
N TYR A 87 -15.25 15.89 -4.19
CA TYR A 87 -14.28 16.08 -5.27
C TYR A 87 -12.86 16.33 -4.77
N ASP A 88 -12.65 16.21 -3.45
CA ASP A 88 -11.35 16.36 -2.84
C ASP A 88 -10.43 15.19 -3.22
N ALA A 89 -9.12 15.44 -3.15
CA ALA A 89 -8.15 14.38 -3.33
C ALA A 89 -8.28 13.34 -2.21
N VAL A 90 -8.15 12.07 -2.55
CA VAL A 90 -8.20 10.96 -1.59
C VAL A 90 -7.04 10.01 -1.81
N THR A 91 -6.42 9.58 -0.72
CA THR A 91 -5.40 8.52 -0.74
C THR A 91 -5.94 7.29 -0.05
N VAL A 92 -5.92 6.17 -0.75
CA VAL A 92 -6.37 4.87 -0.24
C VAL A 92 -5.17 3.98 0.01
N TYR A 93 -5.09 3.45 1.23
CA TYR A 93 -4.06 2.49 1.64
C TYR A 93 -4.66 1.08 1.70
N PRO A 94 -3.96 0.05 1.19
CA PRO A 94 -4.38 -1.33 1.40
C PRO A 94 -4.41 -1.68 2.89
N THR A 95 -5.47 -2.35 3.32
CA THR A 95 -5.65 -2.80 4.71
C THR A 95 -5.90 -4.30 4.86
N ALA A 96 -6.16 -5.00 3.75
CA ALA A 96 -6.38 -6.43 3.74
C ALA A 96 -5.05 -7.19 3.92
N ILE A 97 -4.96 -7.96 5.00
CA ILE A 97 -3.84 -8.88 5.25
C ILE A 97 -4.21 -10.22 4.63
N PRO A 98 -3.34 -10.85 3.83
CA PRO A 98 -3.62 -12.19 3.29
C PRO A 98 -3.73 -13.25 4.38
N ASP A 99 -4.62 -14.24 4.20
CA ASP A 99 -4.88 -15.31 5.18
C ASP A 99 -3.62 -16.09 5.62
N TYR A 100 -2.63 -16.28 4.73
CA TYR A 100 -1.39 -16.97 5.12
C TYR A 100 -0.59 -16.19 6.18
N ALA A 101 -0.86 -14.90 6.32
CA ALA A 101 -0.25 -13.97 7.26
C ALA A 101 -1.15 -13.66 8.47
N ASP A 102 -2.10 -14.54 8.80
CA ASP A 102 -2.91 -14.49 10.03
C ASP A 102 -2.12 -14.24 11.34
N PRO A 103 -0.84 -14.67 11.49
CA PRO A 103 -0.05 -14.33 12.67
C PRO A 103 0.32 -12.84 12.78
N CYS A 104 0.04 -12.02 11.78
CA CYS A 104 0.25 -10.58 11.80
C CYS A 104 -0.93 -9.89 12.49
N GLU A 105 -0.69 -9.27 13.65
CA GLU A 105 -1.72 -8.63 14.47
C GLU A 105 -2.33 -7.37 13.83
N GLY A 106 -1.79 -6.91 12.69
CA GLY A 106 -2.33 -5.80 11.93
C GLY A 106 -1.41 -5.28 10.83
N VAL A 107 -1.89 -4.24 10.14
CA VAL A 107 -1.25 -3.65 8.96
C VAL A 107 0.19 -3.17 9.20
N ALA A 108 0.51 -2.71 10.42
CA ALA A 108 1.85 -2.28 10.79
C ALA A 108 2.83 -3.47 10.88
N THR A 109 2.39 -4.59 11.46
CA THR A 109 3.24 -5.80 11.56
C THR A 109 3.47 -6.44 10.19
N TYR A 110 2.43 -6.47 9.35
CA TYR A 110 2.52 -6.99 7.99
C TYR A 110 3.43 -6.13 7.11
N SER A 111 3.28 -4.80 7.12
CA SER A 111 4.17 -3.88 6.39
C SER A 111 5.64 -3.94 6.88
N SER A 112 5.86 -4.14 8.18
CA SER A 112 7.21 -4.35 8.73
C SER A 112 7.83 -5.65 8.20
N ALA A 113 7.06 -6.74 8.13
CA ALA A 113 7.50 -7.99 7.53
C ALA A 113 7.75 -7.87 6.02
N CYS A 114 6.98 -7.04 5.29
CA CYS A 114 7.28 -6.74 3.88
C CYS A 114 8.60 -5.95 3.72
N SER A 115 8.85 -5.01 4.63
CA SER A 115 10.08 -4.21 4.65
C SER A 115 11.34 -5.07 4.84
N CYS A 116 11.21 -6.27 5.42
CA CYS A 116 12.29 -7.25 5.53
C CYS A 116 12.81 -7.78 4.19
N TRP A 117 12.00 -7.72 3.14
CA TRP A 117 12.43 -8.00 1.77
C TRP A 117 13.02 -6.77 1.06
N GLY A 118 13.07 -5.61 1.73
CA GLY A 118 13.40 -4.33 1.11
C GLY A 118 12.26 -3.74 0.29
N ILE A 119 11.04 -4.28 0.40
CA ILE A 119 9.84 -3.72 -0.25
C ILE A 119 9.36 -2.55 0.60
N THR A 120 9.47 -1.34 0.06
CA THR A 120 9.12 -0.09 0.73
C THR A 120 7.77 0.44 0.26
N ALA A 121 7.21 1.37 1.03
CA ALA A 121 5.95 2.02 0.68
C ALA A 121 6.10 2.83 -0.62
N ALA A 122 5.12 2.67 -1.51
CA ALA A 122 5.05 3.39 -2.76
C ALA A 122 3.65 3.99 -2.95
N THR A 123 3.54 4.94 -3.87
CA THR A 123 2.26 5.51 -4.27
C THR A 123 2.08 5.38 -5.77
N THR A 124 0.84 5.19 -6.19
CA THR A 124 0.42 5.30 -7.60
C THR A 124 -0.69 6.34 -7.71
N THR A 125 -0.76 7.02 -8.84
CA THR A 125 -1.77 8.05 -9.10
C THR A 125 -2.83 7.50 -10.04
N ALA A 126 -4.08 7.50 -9.60
CA ALA A 126 -5.24 7.15 -10.41
C ALA A 126 -5.61 8.30 -11.37
N ALA A 127 -6.52 8.02 -12.30
CA ALA A 127 -7.03 9.04 -13.22
C ALA A 127 -7.68 10.21 -12.45
N GLN A 128 -7.44 11.43 -12.91
CA GLN A 128 -8.07 12.62 -12.34
C GLN A 128 -9.56 12.67 -12.74
N PRO A 129 -10.48 12.83 -11.79
CA PRO A 129 -11.90 12.99 -12.11
C PRO A 129 -12.18 14.35 -12.74
N THR A 130 -13.26 14.45 -13.52
CA THR A 130 -13.76 15.71 -14.07
C THR A 130 -15.15 16.00 -13.52
N LYS A 131 -15.32 17.21 -12.99
CA LYS A 131 -16.57 17.76 -12.52
C LYS A 131 -17.15 18.66 -13.62
N THR A 132 -18.40 18.45 -14.02
CA THR A 132 -19.08 19.33 -14.98
C THR A 132 -20.00 20.28 -14.26
N GLU A 133 -19.80 21.58 -14.46
CA GLU A 133 -20.66 22.64 -13.97
C GLU A 133 -21.39 23.30 -15.13
N ILE A 134 -22.72 23.40 -15.03
CA ILE A 134 -23.55 24.03 -16.06
C ILE A 134 -23.87 25.44 -15.59
N VAL A 135 -23.43 26.43 -16.36
CA VAL A 135 -23.75 27.84 -16.17
C VAL A 135 -24.81 28.22 -17.18
N THR A 136 -25.92 28.76 -16.69
CA THR A 136 -27.03 29.22 -17.54
C THR A 136 -26.93 30.71 -17.75
N VAL A 137 -27.02 31.15 -18.99
CA VAL A 137 -27.12 32.57 -19.38
C VAL A 137 -28.46 32.80 -20.06
N THR A 138 -29.23 33.77 -19.58
CA THR A 138 -30.49 34.19 -20.20
C THR A 138 -30.19 35.21 -21.30
N GLN A 139 -30.72 35.00 -22.50
CA GLN A 139 -30.63 36.00 -23.56
C GLN A 139 -31.80 36.98 -23.42
N GLU A 140 -31.51 38.27 -23.27
CA GLU A 140 -32.53 39.33 -23.39
C GLU A 140 -32.57 39.81 -24.84
N TYR A 141 -33.71 39.66 -25.50
CA TYR A 141 -33.95 40.26 -26.81
C TYR A 141 -34.41 41.71 -26.62
N CYS A 142 -33.67 42.68 -27.15
CA CYS A 142 -34.19 44.05 -27.26
C CYS A 142 -35.18 44.10 -28.43
N GLU A 143 -36.47 44.26 -28.15
CA GLU A 143 -37.47 44.57 -29.18
C GLU A 143 -37.23 46.00 -29.72
N LEU A 144 -37.09 46.13 -31.05
CA LEU A 144 -36.88 47.38 -31.80
C LEU A 144 -38.20 48.03 -32.22
#